data_AF-A0A2V9HWM3-F1
#
_entry.id   AF-A0A2V9HWM3-F1
#
_cell.length_a   1.000
_cell.length_b   1.000
_cell.length_c   1.000
_cell.angle_alpha   90.00
_cell.angle_beta   90.00
_cell.angle_gamma   90.00
#
_symmetry.space_group_name_H-M   'P 1'
#
loop_
_entity.id
_entity.type
_entity.pdbx_description
1 polymer ?
#
loop_
_entity_poly.entity_id
_entity_poly.type
_entity_poly.pdbx_seq_one_letter_code
_entity_poly.pdbx_strand_id
1 'polypeptide(L)'
;MFLTLGLTVAAFLASCSGGAGGGQQITVTINPTSTVVTVNQSMPFTDKITGTTNTAVEWEVNSVVGGTATTGTISASGVYTAPAQVPSPAKVTVTVLSQADATKSASAAVTIEAHTPNEAAQNLPIILGTTGGNANDSSAQQNLISCCGGTLGSLVERNGLFYILSNNHVLARSDSATLGDNIIQPGLVDSNCNPSSPSVVAHLSQFDRLETSGTNVDAAIALINPGAVDTSGTIISLGSTATGNVPDPGPPHAGTGMAANVGLSVAKSGRTTGLTCSTVAAIGITSRVQYQTGCGTGTMFTVTYQNQISVSGGTFGAPGDSGSLIVSQGSADPVALLFGGSDTDSVGNPVQDVLTAMADSLGNKPVFVGSAAHQVIACTLPGFSAATTTARSGLAFQAQSLASAAAARDLHANQLLANSYVRAVGVGASIDHPGEPAVLLLVDASQPRTKLPATLEGIRTRIVPSGTATPRGVLDEAQSARLAPNGDAFSVNSLSAEQVTQAKAVQAAHVDEWMKRPEVQGFGITSSADAPGEAAVAIFLIRGVAHDSVPPVIDGVRTRVRESSPFRAGFSDAPTERGCSIGSTRKRNPDLSRIRP
;
A
#
# COMPACT_ATOMS: atom_id res chain seq x y z
N MET A 1 4.22 42.13 -63.73
CA MET A 1 4.34 43.61 -63.73
C MET A 1 5.26 43.96 -62.56
N PHE A 2 6.50 44.36 -62.89
CA PHE A 2 7.63 44.86 -62.06
C PHE A 2 8.12 43.94 -60.93
N LEU A 3 9.29 43.25 -60.98
CA LEU A 3 10.67 43.64 -61.38
C LEU A 3 11.14 44.85 -60.54
N THR A 4 12.14 44.77 -59.64
CA THR A 4 13.60 44.73 -59.89
C THR A 4 14.37 44.53 -58.55
N LEU A 5 15.38 43.64 -58.47
CA LEU A 5 16.85 43.91 -58.47
C LEU A 5 17.32 44.84 -57.33
N GLY A 6 18.29 44.53 -56.46
CA GLY A 6 19.41 43.59 -56.46
C GLY A 6 20.68 44.37 -56.08
N LEU A 7 21.50 43.89 -55.13
CA LEU A 7 22.96 44.12 -55.17
C LEU A 7 23.70 43.22 -54.15
N THR A 8 24.46 42.29 -54.69
CA THR A 8 25.54 41.54 -54.04
C THR A 8 26.80 42.39 -53.98
N VAL A 9 27.46 42.46 -52.81
CA VAL A 9 28.89 42.74 -52.70
C VAL A 9 29.51 41.68 -51.78
N ALA A 10 30.31 40.80 -52.38
CA ALA A 10 31.20 39.90 -51.68
C ALA A 10 32.54 40.61 -51.47
N ALA A 11 33.00 40.71 -50.23
CA ALA A 11 34.37 41.08 -49.91
C ALA A 11 34.97 39.96 -49.05
N PHE A 12 35.91 39.22 -49.64
CA PHE A 12 36.81 38.32 -48.93
C PHE A 12 37.84 39.15 -48.17
N LEU A 13 37.87 39.03 -46.85
CA LEU A 13 39.05 39.29 -46.03
C LEU A 13 39.24 38.12 -45.06
N ALA A 14 40.30 37.36 -45.29
CA ALA A 14 40.80 36.39 -44.34
C ALA A 14 41.58 37.13 -43.24
N SER A 15 41.19 36.96 -41.97
CA SER A 15 42.13 37.12 -40.86
C SER A 15 41.62 36.46 -39.58
N CYS A 16 42.47 35.55 -39.09
CA CYS A 16 42.68 35.12 -37.70
C CYS A 16 41.53 34.47 -36.91
N SER A 17 41.70 33.16 -36.74
CA SER A 17 41.21 32.28 -35.68
C SER A 17 40.98 32.97 -34.32
N GLY A 18 39.71 33.19 -33.98
CA GLY A 18 39.23 33.24 -32.60
C GLY A 18 38.61 31.89 -32.27
N GLY A 19 39.18 31.16 -31.31
CA GLY A 19 38.79 29.80 -30.97
C GLY A 19 37.29 29.65 -30.77
N ALA A 20 36.69 28.68 -31.47
CA ALA A 20 35.40 28.14 -31.15
C ALA A 20 35.49 27.50 -29.75
N GLY A 21 35.22 28.30 -28.72
CA GLY A 21 34.78 27.77 -27.44
C GLY A 21 33.45 27.10 -27.71
N GLY A 22 33.45 25.78 -27.89
CA GLY A 22 32.24 24.97 -27.84
C GLY A 22 31.64 25.13 -26.46
N GLY A 23 30.84 26.18 -26.26
CA GLY A 23 30.05 26.37 -25.05
C GLY A 23 29.17 25.14 -24.93
N GLN A 24 29.47 24.28 -23.96
CA GLN A 24 28.64 23.10 -23.74
C GLN A 24 27.24 23.59 -23.39
N GLN A 25 26.26 23.21 -24.22
CA GLN A 25 24.88 23.62 -24.04
C GLN A 25 24.31 22.89 -22.82
N ILE A 26 24.21 23.59 -21.70
CA ILE A 26 23.59 23.05 -20.49
C ILE A 26 22.12 22.79 -20.78
N THR A 27 21.70 21.55 -20.55
CA THR A 27 20.33 21.09 -20.71
C THR A 27 19.82 20.56 -19.38
N VAL A 28 18.62 20.99 -18.99
CA VAL A 28 17.92 20.53 -17.79
C VAL A 28 16.63 19.87 -18.24
N THR A 29 16.30 18.73 -17.65
CA THR A 29 15.01 18.05 -17.86
C THR A 29 14.42 17.68 -16.51
N ILE A 30 13.09 17.59 -16.45
CA ILE A 30 12.31 17.22 -15.27
C ILE A 30 11.33 16.11 -15.65
N ASN A 31 11.14 15.15 -14.76
CA ASN A 31 10.16 14.09 -14.91
C ASN A 31 9.50 13.76 -13.56
N PRO A 32 8.16 13.72 -13.46
CA PRO A 32 7.16 14.05 -14.48
C PRO A 32 7.23 15.49 -15.01
N THR A 33 6.67 15.73 -16.21
CA THR A 33 6.37 17.09 -16.70
C THR A 33 4.94 17.53 -16.33
N SER A 34 4.06 16.61 -15.94
CA SER A 34 2.77 16.93 -15.33
C SER A 34 2.26 15.81 -14.42
N THR A 35 1.49 16.17 -13.38
CA THR A 35 0.93 15.21 -12.40
C THR A 35 -0.26 15.81 -11.64
N VAL A 36 -1.03 14.95 -10.98
CA VAL A 36 -2.07 15.31 -9.99
C VAL A 36 -1.62 14.83 -8.61
N VAL A 37 -1.73 15.67 -7.58
CA VAL A 37 -1.34 15.34 -6.21
C VAL A 37 -2.47 15.73 -5.27
N THR A 38 -3.01 14.78 -4.52
CA THR A 38 -4.02 15.07 -3.50
C THR A 38 -3.39 15.83 -2.33
N VAL A 39 -4.15 16.70 -1.66
CA VAL A 39 -3.69 17.44 -0.48
C VAL A 39 -2.94 16.55 0.52
N ASN A 40 -1.86 17.08 1.10
CA ASN A 40 -0.93 16.38 2.01
C ASN A 40 -0.12 15.21 1.42
N GLN A 41 -0.31 14.83 0.15
CA GLN A 41 0.49 13.78 -0.49
C GLN A 41 1.77 14.33 -1.10
N SER A 42 2.77 13.46 -1.27
CA SER A 42 4.06 13.81 -1.85
C SER A 42 4.27 13.19 -3.22
N MET A 43 4.99 13.90 -4.09
CA MET A 43 5.35 13.48 -5.44
C MET A 43 6.85 13.74 -5.70
N PRO A 44 7.68 12.70 -5.91
CA PRO A 44 9.06 12.85 -6.37
C PRO A 44 9.11 13.32 -7.83
N PHE A 45 9.97 14.30 -8.08
CA PHE A 45 10.45 14.71 -9.38
C PHE A 45 11.94 14.37 -9.51
N THR A 46 12.33 13.91 -10.69
CA THR A 46 13.73 13.65 -11.03
C THR A 46 14.20 14.67 -12.04
N ASP A 47 15.36 15.25 -11.80
CA ASP A 47 16.06 16.10 -12.76
C ASP A 47 17.16 15.34 -13.49
N LYS A 48 17.56 15.88 -14.65
CA LYS A 48 18.79 15.46 -15.34
C LYS A 48 19.45 16.70 -15.97
N ILE A 49 20.68 16.97 -15.53
CA ILE A 49 21.55 18.00 -16.08
C ILE A 49 22.62 17.37 -16.98
N THR A 50 22.79 17.91 -18.19
CA THR A 50 23.90 17.55 -19.11
C THR A 50 24.59 18.79 -19.65
N GLY A 51 25.83 18.64 -20.13
CA GLY A 51 26.60 19.75 -20.71
C GLY A 51 27.34 20.61 -19.68
N THR A 52 27.51 20.11 -18.45
CA THR A 52 28.30 20.74 -17.39
C THR A 52 28.78 19.66 -16.40
N THR A 53 29.88 19.93 -15.70
CA THR A 53 30.36 19.09 -14.59
C THR A 53 29.68 19.42 -13.27
N ASN A 54 29.08 20.60 -13.14
CA ASN A 54 28.27 20.97 -11.98
C ASN A 54 26.81 20.56 -12.23
N THR A 55 26.39 19.47 -11.58
CA THR A 55 25.04 18.91 -11.66
C THR A 55 24.16 19.26 -10.45
N ALA A 56 24.55 20.26 -9.64
CA ALA A 56 23.72 20.73 -8.54
C ALA A 56 22.50 21.51 -9.07
N VAL A 57 21.36 21.33 -8.39
CA VAL A 57 20.08 21.96 -8.72
C VAL A 57 19.51 22.76 -7.56
N GLU A 58 18.57 23.63 -7.88
CA GLU A 58 17.66 24.26 -6.93
C GLU A 58 16.22 23.98 -7.34
N TRP A 59 15.35 23.70 -6.37
CA TRP A 59 13.95 23.34 -6.60
C TRP A 59 13.01 24.42 -6.07
N GLU A 60 12.04 24.80 -6.90
CA GLU A 60 11.05 25.84 -6.59
C GLU A 60 9.62 25.35 -6.83
N VAL A 61 8.68 25.89 -6.07
CA VAL A 61 7.23 25.79 -6.34
C VAL A 61 6.68 27.19 -6.57
N ASN A 62 6.06 27.43 -7.72
CA ASN A 62 5.55 28.75 -8.12
C ASN A 62 6.61 29.86 -7.95
N SER A 63 7.84 29.58 -8.37
CA SER A 63 9.01 30.49 -8.27
C SER A 63 9.44 30.83 -6.84
N VAL A 64 9.12 29.97 -5.88
CA VAL A 64 9.59 30.07 -4.49
C VAL A 64 10.46 28.85 -4.19
N VAL A 65 11.74 29.07 -3.85
CA VAL A 65 12.68 28.01 -3.43
C VAL A 65 12.10 27.24 -2.25
N GLY A 66 11.99 25.92 -2.41
CA GLY A 66 11.39 25.03 -1.41
C GLY A 66 9.87 25.14 -1.26
N GLY A 67 9.20 26.08 -1.94
CA GLY A 67 7.75 26.29 -1.92
C GLY A 67 7.21 26.93 -0.63
N THR A 68 5.91 26.79 -0.41
CA THR A 68 5.19 27.40 0.73
C THR A 68 4.14 26.45 1.29
N ALA A 69 3.65 26.70 2.51
CA ALA A 69 2.57 25.89 3.09
C ALA A 69 1.24 25.97 2.31
N THR A 70 1.02 27.00 1.47
CA THR A 70 -0.23 27.19 0.72
C THR A 70 -0.18 26.62 -0.69
N THR A 71 1.00 26.57 -1.32
CA THR A 71 1.21 26.01 -2.66
C THR A 71 1.88 24.63 -2.63
N GLY A 72 2.22 24.14 -1.44
CA GLY A 72 3.05 22.95 -1.23
C GLY A 72 4.54 23.28 -1.20
N THR A 73 5.31 22.38 -0.59
CA THR A 73 6.77 22.49 -0.42
C THR A 73 7.50 21.49 -1.30
N ILE A 74 8.78 21.75 -1.61
CA ILE A 74 9.63 20.79 -2.34
C ILE A 74 10.99 20.65 -1.66
N SER A 75 11.46 19.42 -1.49
CA SER A 75 12.77 19.16 -0.90
C SER A 75 13.91 19.48 -1.88
N ALA A 76 15.14 19.62 -1.36
CA ALA A 76 16.33 19.73 -2.19
C ALA A 76 16.59 18.48 -3.07
N SER A 77 15.97 17.35 -2.74
CA SER A 77 16.01 16.11 -3.53
C SER A 77 14.85 15.97 -4.53
N GLY A 78 14.05 17.03 -4.74
CA GLY A 78 12.97 17.04 -5.72
C GLY A 78 11.67 16.39 -5.26
N VAL A 79 11.45 16.19 -3.96
CA VAL A 79 10.19 15.63 -3.45
C VAL A 79 9.23 16.76 -3.10
N TYR A 80 8.21 16.94 -3.94
CA TYR A 80 7.12 17.88 -3.70
C TYR A 80 6.14 17.31 -2.67
N THR A 81 5.55 18.15 -1.82
CA THR A 81 4.49 17.81 -0.87
C THR A 81 3.36 18.82 -1.02
N ALA A 82 2.17 18.34 -1.39
CA ALA A 82 0.99 19.15 -1.57
C ALA A 82 0.55 19.80 -0.23
N PRO A 83 -0.01 21.01 -0.28
CA PRO A 83 -0.52 21.72 0.88
C PRO A 83 -1.73 20.98 1.50
N ALA A 84 -2.11 21.35 2.72
CA ALA A 84 -3.26 20.77 3.41
C ALA A 84 -4.62 21.20 2.84
N GLN A 85 -4.66 22.22 1.97
CA GLN A 85 -5.85 22.71 1.29
C GLN A 85 -5.53 22.97 -0.18
N VAL A 86 -6.48 22.70 -1.07
CA VAL A 86 -6.33 22.99 -2.49
C VAL A 86 -6.14 24.51 -2.69
N PRO A 87 -5.03 24.96 -3.31
CA PRO A 87 -4.82 26.37 -3.60
C PRO A 87 -5.80 26.88 -4.66
N SER A 88 -5.95 28.21 -4.76
CA SER A 88 -6.70 28.87 -5.82
C SER A 88 -5.75 29.75 -6.63
N PRO A 89 -5.38 29.37 -7.88
CA PRO A 89 -5.87 28.21 -8.64
C PRO A 89 -5.30 26.87 -8.13
N ALA A 90 -6.01 25.77 -8.39
CA ALA A 90 -5.63 24.41 -7.98
C ALA A 90 -4.41 23.84 -8.72
N LYS A 91 -3.62 24.70 -9.38
CA LYS A 91 -2.48 24.33 -10.21
C LYS A 91 -1.25 25.08 -9.72
N VAL A 92 -0.17 24.36 -9.47
CA VAL A 92 1.14 24.91 -9.15
C VAL A 92 2.18 24.42 -10.16
N THR A 93 3.30 25.13 -10.23
CA THR A 93 4.41 24.81 -11.13
C THR A 93 5.63 24.46 -10.29
N VAL A 94 6.12 23.24 -10.45
CA VAL A 94 7.41 22.82 -9.89
C VAL A 94 8.49 23.14 -10.92
N THR A 95 9.56 23.82 -10.51
CA THR A 95 10.68 24.17 -11.38
C THR A 95 11.98 23.68 -10.78
N VAL A 96 12.82 23.05 -11.61
CA VAL A 96 14.20 22.74 -11.29
C VAL A 96 15.12 23.69 -12.05
N LEU A 97 16.02 24.36 -11.32
CA LEU A 97 16.99 25.32 -11.85
C LEU A 97 18.39 24.73 -11.75
N SER A 98 19.21 24.94 -12.77
CA SER A 98 20.63 24.57 -12.74
C SER A 98 21.44 25.57 -11.93
N GLN A 99 22.24 25.10 -10.97
CA GLN A 99 23.20 25.98 -10.29
C GLN A 99 24.41 26.34 -11.17
N ALA A 100 24.66 25.58 -12.24
CA ALA A 100 25.74 25.88 -13.19
C ALA A 100 25.39 27.05 -14.13
N ASP A 101 24.10 27.23 -14.44
CA ASP A 101 23.57 28.33 -15.23
C ASP A 101 22.11 28.55 -14.84
N ALA A 102 21.85 29.58 -14.05
CA ALA A 102 20.52 29.91 -13.54
C ALA A 102 19.52 30.31 -14.64
N THR A 103 19.96 30.50 -15.89
CA THR A 103 19.05 30.71 -17.04
C THR A 103 18.49 29.40 -17.60
N LYS A 104 18.95 28.24 -17.11
CA LYS A 104 18.50 26.92 -17.52
C LYS A 104 17.62 26.29 -16.45
N SER A 105 16.41 25.94 -16.84
CA SER A 105 15.44 25.28 -15.98
C SER A 105 14.56 24.32 -16.77
N ALA A 106 13.86 23.45 -16.05
CA ALA A 106 12.75 22.68 -16.56
C ALA A 106 11.59 22.76 -15.55
N SER A 107 10.35 22.75 -16.05
CA SER A 107 9.16 22.90 -15.21
C SER A 107 8.17 21.77 -15.42
N ALA A 108 7.44 21.47 -14.35
CA ALA A 108 6.34 20.51 -14.33
C ALA A 108 5.06 21.14 -13.78
N ALA A 109 3.93 20.79 -14.37
CA ALA A 109 2.62 21.22 -13.91
C ALA A 109 2.06 20.25 -12.87
N VAL A 110 1.68 20.76 -11.70
CA VAL A 110 1.05 19.97 -10.62
C VAL A 110 -0.36 20.47 -10.39
N THR A 111 -1.36 19.61 -10.59
CA THR A 111 -2.74 19.89 -10.19
C THR A 111 -2.97 19.31 -8.80
N ILE A 112 -3.55 20.10 -7.90
CA ILE A 112 -3.78 19.72 -6.51
C ILE A 112 -5.26 19.47 -6.31
N GLU A 113 -5.61 18.29 -5.83
CA GLU A 113 -7.01 17.89 -5.61
C GLU A 113 -7.28 17.66 -4.13
N ALA A 114 -8.52 17.94 -3.70
CA ALA A 114 -8.93 17.75 -2.31
C ALA A 114 -9.10 16.27 -1.95
N HIS A 115 -9.35 15.45 -2.97
CA HIS A 115 -9.73 14.04 -2.88
C HIS A 115 -8.94 13.27 -3.92
N THR A 116 -8.86 11.95 -3.79
CA THR A 116 -8.36 11.11 -4.89
C THR A 116 -9.42 11.03 -6.00
N PRO A 117 -9.06 10.70 -7.25
CA PRO A 117 -10.05 10.38 -8.28
C PRO A 117 -11.01 9.25 -7.85
N ASN A 118 -10.54 8.38 -6.95
CA ASN A 118 -11.31 7.28 -6.41
C ASN A 118 -12.47 7.76 -5.51
N GLU A 119 -12.37 8.91 -4.86
CA GLU A 119 -13.42 9.52 -4.01
C GLU A 119 -14.44 10.35 -4.79
N ALA A 120 -14.16 10.67 -6.05
CA ALA A 120 -15.00 11.56 -6.84
C ALA A 120 -16.30 10.88 -7.30
N ALA A 121 -17.39 11.67 -7.36
CA ALA A 121 -18.60 11.28 -8.08
C ALA A 121 -18.28 11.04 -9.56
N GLN A 122 -18.77 9.93 -10.12
CA GLN A 122 -18.56 9.59 -11.53
C GLN A 122 -19.85 9.76 -12.32
N ASN A 123 -19.70 10.01 -13.63
CA ASN A 123 -20.80 9.88 -14.56
C ASN A 123 -21.03 8.40 -14.86
N LEU A 124 -22.27 8.01 -15.12
CA LEU A 124 -22.59 6.64 -15.53
C LEU A 124 -22.16 6.40 -17.00
N PRO A 125 -21.65 5.20 -17.33
CA PRO A 125 -21.32 4.11 -16.41
C PRO A 125 -20.08 4.42 -15.56
N ILE A 126 -20.13 4.08 -14.26
CA ILE A 126 -18.96 4.22 -13.39
C ILE A 126 -17.93 3.13 -13.71
N ILE A 127 -16.65 3.41 -13.42
CA ILE A 127 -15.60 2.41 -13.28
C ILE A 127 -15.32 2.11 -11.80
N LEU A 128 -14.70 0.96 -11.52
CA LEU A 128 -14.47 0.42 -10.19
C LEU A 128 -13.16 0.90 -9.55
N GLY A 129 -12.89 0.46 -8.33
CA GLY A 129 -11.86 1.05 -7.47
C GLY A 129 -12.28 2.40 -6.88
N THR A 130 -13.54 2.80 -7.07
CA THR A 130 -14.10 4.07 -6.61
C THR A 130 -14.84 3.93 -5.28
N THR A 131 -15.12 5.05 -4.64
CA THR A 131 -15.99 5.16 -3.47
C THR A 131 -17.35 4.54 -3.73
N GLY A 132 -17.88 3.87 -2.72
CA GLY A 132 -19.27 3.48 -2.68
C GLY A 132 -19.59 2.73 -1.41
N GLY A 133 -20.82 2.27 -1.33
CA GLY A 133 -21.29 1.54 -0.17
C GLY A 133 -22.80 1.47 -0.14
N ASN A 134 -23.33 0.90 0.93
CA ASN A 134 -24.75 0.83 1.15
C ASN A 134 -25.33 2.22 1.46
N ALA A 135 -26.42 2.59 0.79
CA ALA A 135 -27.09 3.90 0.95
C ALA A 135 -27.64 4.14 2.37
N ASN A 136 -27.73 3.10 3.19
CA ASN A 136 -28.22 3.16 4.56
C ASN A 136 -27.09 3.10 5.60
N ASP A 137 -25.82 3.11 5.20
CA ASP A 137 -24.68 2.94 6.13
C ASP A 137 -24.26 4.23 6.84
N SER A 138 -25.19 4.75 7.64
CA SER A 138 -24.95 5.89 8.51
C SER A 138 -25.50 5.63 9.90
N SER A 139 -24.93 6.33 10.87
CA SER A 139 -25.41 6.35 12.25
C SER A 139 -25.52 7.80 12.72
N ALA A 140 -26.49 8.07 13.58
CA ALA A 140 -26.67 9.36 14.21
C ALA A 140 -26.41 9.23 15.71
N GLN A 141 -25.40 9.93 16.21
CA GLN A 141 -25.14 10.07 17.65
C GLN A 141 -25.20 11.54 18.02
N GLN A 142 -26.17 11.91 18.85
CA GLN A 142 -26.43 13.29 19.24
C GLN A 142 -26.59 14.21 18.01
N ASN A 143 -25.69 15.20 17.86
CA ASN A 143 -25.67 16.15 16.75
C ASN A 143 -24.70 15.74 15.63
N LEU A 144 -24.12 14.55 15.69
CA LEU A 144 -23.13 14.06 14.75
C LEU A 144 -23.73 12.95 13.89
N ILE A 145 -23.45 12.99 12.59
CA ILE A 145 -23.78 11.90 11.67
C ILE A 145 -22.45 11.30 11.26
N SER A 146 -22.30 10.00 11.47
CA SER A 146 -21.18 9.22 10.97
C SER A 146 -21.65 8.45 9.74
N CYS A 147 -20.90 8.57 8.64
CA CYS A 147 -21.18 7.85 7.41
C CYS A 147 -20.02 6.97 7.05
N CYS A 148 -20.37 5.78 6.57
CA CYS A 148 -19.42 4.78 6.19
C CYS A 148 -19.54 4.52 4.71
N GLY A 149 -18.48 3.92 4.20
CA GLY A 149 -18.29 3.63 2.82
C GLY A 149 -16.96 2.92 2.68
N GLY A 150 -16.75 2.40 1.50
CA GLY A 150 -15.50 1.76 1.15
C GLY A 150 -15.29 1.88 -0.35
N THR A 151 -14.74 0.82 -0.90
CA THR A 151 -14.43 0.74 -2.32
C THR A 151 -15.40 -0.22 -3.02
N LEU A 152 -15.99 0.21 -4.13
CA LEU A 152 -16.61 -0.67 -5.11
C LEU A 152 -15.48 -1.37 -5.88
N GLY A 153 -15.10 -2.55 -5.41
CA GLY A 153 -13.78 -3.13 -5.67
C GLY A 153 -13.55 -3.63 -7.09
N SER A 154 -14.35 -4.61 -7.50
CA SER A 154 -14.19 -5.30 -8.78
C SER A 154 -15.52 -5.78 -9.31
N LEU A 155 -15.56 -6.10 -10.61
CA LEU A 155 -16.72 -6.69 -11.24
C LEU A 155 -16.53 -8.20 -11.30
N VAL A 156 -17.56 -8.93 -10.92
CA VAL A 156 -17.61 -10.38 -11.07
C VAL A 156 -18.86 -10.79 -11.85
N GLU A 157 -18.75 -11.85 -12.63
CA GLU A 157 -19.85 -12.41 -13.39
C GLU A 157 -20.24 -13.78 -12.83
N ARG A 158 -21.54 -14.03 -12.68
CA ARG A 158 -22.09 -15.35 -12.39
C ARG A 158 -23.38 -15.53 -13.17
N ASN A 159 -23.45 -16.60 -13.98
CA ASN A 159 -24.62 -16.95 -14.79
C ASN A 159 -25.10 -15.82 -15.73
N GLY A 160 -24.18 -15.09 -16.37
CA GLY A 160 -24.51 -13.99 -17.28
C GLY A 160 -24.97 -12.70 -16.59
N LEU A 161 -24.90 -12.64 -15.25
CA LEU A 161 -25.20 -11.44 -14.47
C LEU A 161 -23.92 -10.87 -13.87
N PHE A 162 -23.83 -9.54 -13.86
CA PHE A 162 -22.70 -8.79 -13.33
C PHE A 162 -22.98 -8.26 -11.93
N TYR A 163 -22.00 -8.39 -11.04
CA TYR A 163 -22.09 -7.94 -9.67
C TYR A 163 -20.85 -7.13 -9.31
N ILE A 164 -21.03 -6.06 -8.54
CA ILE A 164 -19.93 -5.42 -7.81
C ILE A 164 -19.57 -6.34 -6.66
N LEU A 165 -18.28 -6.69 -6.54
CA LEU A 165 -17.68 -7.35 -5.38
C LEU A 165 -17.02 -6.30 -4.48
N SER A 166 -17.32 -6.37 -3.19
CA SER A 166 -16.68 -5.59 -2.12
C SER A 166 -16.83 -6.34 -0.79
N ASN A 167 -16.53 -5.71 0.34
CA ASN A 167 -16.66 -6.34 1.66
C ASN A 167 -18.11 -6.35 2.16
N ASN A 168 -18.40 -7.29 3.06
CA ASN A 168 -19.65 -7.27 3.83
C ASN A 168 -19.77 -5.95 4.59
N HIS A 169 -18.73 -5.54 5.31
CA HIS A 169 -18.85 -4.33 6.11
C HIS A 169 -18.98 -3.04 5.27
N VAL A 170 -18.85 -3.11 3.93
CA VAL A 170 -19.05 -1.99 3.00
C VAL A 170 -20.42 -2.03 2.33
N LEU A 171 -20.86 -3.20 1.84
CA LEU A 171 -22.15 -3.33 1.13
C LEU A 171 -23.30 -3.84 2.00
N ALA A 172 -22.96 -4.63 3.03
CA ALA A 172 -23.89 -5.31 3.91
C ALA A 172 -23.91 -4.77 5.36
N ARG A 173 -23.23 -3.63 5.61
CA ARG A 173 -23.32 -2.86 6.87
C ARG A 173 -22.98 -3.70 8.10
N SER A 174 -21.92 -4.50 8.01
CA SER A 174 -21.53 -5.45 9.07
C SER A 174 -22.71 -6.32 9.49
N ASP A 175 -23.26 -7.08 8.55
CA ASP A 175 -24.46 -7.93 8.67
C ASP A 175 -25.81 -7.24 8.86
N SER A 176 -25.85 -5.91 9.01
CA SER A 176 -27.07 -5.15 9.32
C SER A 176 -27.90 -4.76 8.08
N ALA A 177 -27.42 -5.03 6.87
CA ALA A 177 -28.15 -4.71 5.64
C ALA A 177 -29.25 -5.73 5.30
N THR A 178 -30.16 -5.30 4.44
CA THR A 178 -31.17 -6.17 3.82
C THR A 178 -30.80 -6.43 2.36
N LEU A 179 -30.99 -7.66 1.88
CA LEU A 179 -30.84 -7.94 0.44
C LEU A 179 -31.80 -7.05 -0.36
N GLY A 180 -31.30 -6.48 -1.46
CA GLY A 180 -31.98 -5.47 -2.26
C GLY A 180 -31.64 -4.02 -1.90
N ASP A 181 -30.95 -3.79 -0.76
CA ASP A 181 -30.49 -2.45 -0.39
C ASP A 181 -29.69 -1.79 -1.51
N ASN A 182 -29.93 -0.48 -1.69
CA ASN A 182 -29.27 0.32 -2.70
C ASN A 182 -27.77 0.44 -2.39
N ILE A 183 -26.94 0.16 -3.39
CA ILE A 183 -25.52 0.48 -3.40
C ILE A 183 -25.32 1.71 -4.28
N ILE A 184 -24.61 2.69 -3.73
CA ILE A 184 -24.50 4.03 -4.31
C ILE A 184 -23.05 4.41 -4.67
N GLN A 185 -22.93 5.27 -5.69
CA GLN A 185 -21.70 5.95 -6.08
C GLN A 185 -22.01 7.45 -6.28
N PRO A 186 -21.27 8.37 -5.62
CA PRO A 186 -20.27 8.09 -4.59
C PRO A 186 -20.88 7.52 -3.29
N GLY A 187 -20.05 6.97 -2.39
CA GLY A 187 -20.49 6.49 -1.08
C GLY A 187 -20.94 7.62 -0.15
N LEU A 188 -21.66 7.31 0.94
CA LEU A 188 -22.19 8.34 1.85
C LEU A 188 -21.09 9.22 2.46
N VAL A 189 -19.93 8.62 2.76
CA VAL A 189 -18.76 9.30 3.30
C VAL A 189 -18.25 10.43 2.38
N ASP A 190 -18.41 10.29 1.06
CA ASP A 190 -18.03 11.30 0.06
C ASP A 190 -19.22 12.12 -0.47
N SER A 191 -20.41 11.91 0.11
CA SER A 191 -21.67 12.52 -0.32
C SER A 191 -22.27 13.44 0.74
N ASN A 192 -21.45 13.93 1.68
CA ASN A 192 -21.90 14.68 2.86
C ASN A 192 -23.03 13.95 3.62
N CYS A 193 -22.96 12.62 3.72
CA CYS A 193 -24.00 11.80 4.34
C CYS A 193 -25.39 11.93 3.70
N ASN A 194 -25.50 12.44 2.48
CA ASN A 194 -26.77 12.58 1.78
C ASN A 194 -27.00 11.35 0.88
N PRO A 195 -27.98 10.49 1.20
CA PRO A 195 -28.27 9.31 0.38
C PRO A 195 -29.03 9.63 -0.92
N SER A 196 -29.50 10.87 -1.10
CA SER A 196 -30.33 11.27 -2.26
C SER A 196 -29.56 11.94 -3.40
N SER A 197 -28.32 12.39 -3.16
CA SER A 197 -27.45 12.94 -4.21
C SER A 197 -26.71 11.88 -5.06
N PRO A 198 -26.34 10.71 -4.52
CA PRO A 198 -25.59 9.70 -5.27
C PRO A 198 -26.45 8.92 -6.27
N SER A 199 -25.79 8.35 -7.28
CA SER A 199 -26.43 7.41 -8.20
C SER A 199 -26.54 6.03 -7.57
N VAL A 200 -27.69 5.37 -7.67
CA VAL A 200 -27.84 3.95 -7.31
C VAL A 200 -27.29 3.09 -8.44
N VAL A 201 -26.18 2.41 -8.20
CA VAL A 201 -25.44 1.67 -9.23
C VAL A 201 -25.64 0.16 -9.15
N ALA A 202 -26.06 -0.36 -8.00
CA ALA A 202 -26.33 -1.78 -7.79
C ALA A 202 -27.28 -2.02 -6.61
N HIS A 203 -27.72 -3.26 -6.43
CA HIS A 203 -28.53 -3.72 -5.30
C HIS A 203 -27.87 -4.91 -4.60
N LEU A 204 -27.71 -4.85 -3.27
CA LEU A 204 -27.08 -5.91 -2.48
C LEU A 204 -27.76 -7.26 -2.76
N SER A 205 -27.00 -8.28 -3.10
CA SER A 205 -27.54 -9.56 -3.58
C SER A 205 -27.13 -10.75 -2.74
N GLN A 206 -25.92 -10.75 -2.18
CA GLN A 206 -25.39 -11.82 -1.33
C GLN A 206 -24.23 -11.29 -0.49
N PHE A 207 -24.05 -11.82 0.72
CA PHE A 207 -22.90 -11.54 1.57
C PHE A 207 -22.64 -12.71 2.52
N ASP A 208 -21.39 -12.90 2.92
CA ASP A 208 -21.01 -13.84 3.97
C ASP A 208 -21.19 -13.17 5.33
N ARG A 209 -21.85 -13.82 6.30
CA ARG A 209 -22.22 -13.18 7.57
C ARG A 209 -21.06 -13.15 8.55
N LEU A 210 -20.57 -11.96 8.91
CA LEU A 210 -19.41 -11.78 9.79
C LEU A 210 -19.55 -12.42 11.18
N GLU A 211 -20.73 -12.32 11.80
CA GLU A 211 -20.96 -12.81 13.16
C GLU A 211 -21.27 -14.32 13.23
N THR A 212 -21.32 -15.00 12.08
CA THR A 212 -21.62 -16.44 12.03
C THR A 212 -20.35 -17.27 12.27
N SER A 213 -20.46 -18.31 13.11
CA SER A 213 -19.36 -19.25 13.31
C SER A 213 -19.02 -19.97 12.01
N GLY A 214 -17.74 -19.98 11.63
CA GLY A 214 -17.25 -20.63 10.41
C GLY A 214 -17.11 -19.70 9.21
N THR A 215 -17.53 -18.43 9.32
CA THR A 215 -17.25 -17.39 8.33
C THR A 215 -15.75 -17.23 8.13
N ASN A 216 -15.31 -17.18 6.86
CA ASN A 216 -13.89 -17.09 6.52
C ASN A 216 -13.56 -15.95 5.55
N VAL A 217 -14.56 -15.21 5.08
CA VAL A 217 -14.35 -14.03 4.25
C VAL A 217 -15.23 -12.87 4.70
N ASP A 218 -14.75 -11.67 4.43
CA ASP A 218 -15.53 -10.44 4.54
C ASP A 218 -15.88 -10.00 3.12
N ALA A 219 -16.98 -10.52 2.59
CA ALA A 219 -17.33 -10.32 1.19
C ALA A 219 -18.84 -10.19 0.98
N ALA A 220 -19.19 -9.36 0.00
CA ALA A 220 -20.53 -9.15 -0.48
C ALA A 220 -20.52 -8.85 -1.98
N ILE A 221 -21.58 -9.28 -2.66
CA ILE A 221 -21.84 -8.95 -4.06
C ILE A 221 -23.17 -8.21 -4.22
N ALA A 222 -23.20 -7.24 -5.12
CA ALA A 222 -24.39 -6.45 -5.46
C ALA A 222 -24.63 -6.45 -6.97
N LEU A 223 -25.84 -6.85 -7.39
CA LEU A 223 -26.26 -6.92 -8.78
C LEU A 223 -26.33 -5.52 -9.39
N ILE A 224 -25.63 -5.28 -10.49
CA ILE A 224 -25.55 -3.95 -11.09
C ILE A 224 -26.87 -3.53 -11.75
N ASN A 225 -27.13 -2.23 -11.73
CA ASN A 225 -28.14 -1.62 -12.59
C ASN A 225 -27.59 -1.55 -14.03
N PRO A 226 -28.36 -1.99 -15.05
CA PRO A 226 -27.91 -1.92 -16.44
C PRO A 226 -27.48 -0.50 -16.84
N GLY A 227 -26.27 -0.36 -17.39
CA GLY A 227 -25.70 0.93 -17.81
C GLY A 227 -25.13 1.79 -16.67
N ALA A 228 -25.24 1.36 -15.42
CA ALA A 228 -24.69 2.11 -14.28
C ALA A 228 -23.20 1.80 -14.02
N VAL A 229 -22.71 0.62 -14.42
CA VAL A 229 -21.31 0.18 -14.21
C VAL A 229 -20.73 -0.29 -15.54
N ASP A 230 -19.47 0.06 -15.80
CA ASP A 230 -18.71 -0.42 -16.95
C ASP A 230 -18.52 -1.94 -16.85
N THR A 231 -19.09 -2.67 -17.81
CA THR A 231 -19.08 -4.13 -17.84
C THR A 231 -17.77 -4.74 -18.32
N SER A 232 -16.77 -3.92 -18.67
CA SER A 232 -15.42 -4.43 -18.97
C SER A 232 -14.60 -4.75 -17.72
N GLY A 233 -15.08 -4.37 -16.53
CA GLY A 233 -14.39 -4.60 -15.25
C GLY A 233 -13.29 -3.58 -14.95
N THR A 234 -13.25 -2.45 -15.66
CA THR A 234 -12.25 -1.39 -15.50
C THR A 234 -12.15 -0.88 -14.06
N ILE A 235 -10.93 -0.78 -13.54
CA ILE A 235 -10.58 -0.24 -12.23
C ILE A 235 -9.68 0.99 -12.41
N ILE A 236 -9.94 2.05 -11.65
CA ILE A 236 -9.17 3.30 -11.64
C ILE A 236 -7.66 3.00 -11.46
N SER A 237 -6.82 3.55 -12.34
CA SER A 237 -5.36 3.50 -12.30
C SER A 237 -4.71 2.11 -12.39
N LEU A 238 -5.45 1.06 -12.73
CA LEU A 238 -4.94 -0.31 -12.78
C LEU A 238 -4.35 -0.72 -14.15
N GLY A 239 -4.43 0.15 -15.16
CA GLY A 239 -4.08 -0.19 -16.54
C GLY A 239 -2.60 -0.41 -16.81
N SER A 240 -2.31 -0.84 -18.04
CA SER A 240 -0.96 -1.09 -18.55
C SER A 240 -0.30 0.13 -19.22
N THR A 241 -1.05 1.21 -19.39
CA THR A 241 -0.58 2.45 -20.02
C THR A 241 -0.77 3.62 -19.08
N ALA A 242 -0.07 4.71 -19.36
CA ALA A 242 -0.17 5.94 -18.61
C ALA A 242 -0.20 7.13 -19.57
N THR A 243 -1.07 8.10 -19.28
CA THR A 243 -1.08 9.40 -19.95
C THR A 243 -0.18 10.35 -19.16
N GLY A 244 1.08 10.46 -19.59
CA GLY A 244 2.12 11.11 -18.79
C GLY A 244 2.49 10.23 -17.59
N ASN A 245 2.41 10.78 -16.37
CA ASN A 245 2.65 10.02 -15.13
C ASN A 245 1.34 9.66 -14.39
N VAL A 246 0.20 9.83 -15.03
CA VAL A 246 -1.10 9.38 -14.51
C VAL A 246 -1.41 8.03 -15.12
N PRO A 247 -1.50 6.94 -14.33
CA PRO A 247 -1.88 5.64 -14.85
C PRO A 247 -3.27 5.68 -15.45
N ASP A 248 -3.44 5.07 -16.62
CA ASP A 248 -4.77 4.92 -17.21
C ASP A 248 -5.55 3.84 -16.43
N PRO A 249 -6.89 3.93 -16.36
CA PRO A 249 -7.70 2.89 -15.77
C PRO A 249 -7.65 1.62 -16.64
N GLY A 250 -7.80 0.45 -16.02
CA GLY A 250 -7.81 -0.82 -16.73
C GLY A 250 -8.47 -1.94 -15.92
N PRO A 251 -9.02 -2.97 -16.57
CA PRO A 251 -9.61 -4.10 -15.87
C PRO A 251 -8.54 -5.03 -15.28
N PRO A 252 -8.85 -5.86 -14.28
CA PRO A 252 -7.93 -6.92 -13.85
C PRO A 252 -7.83 -8.01 -14.93
N HIS A 253 -6.95 -9.00 -14.72
CA HIS A 253 -6.98 -10.23 -15.51
C HIS A 253 -8.27 -11.01 -15.21
N ALA A 254 -8.97 -11.41 -16.27
CA ALA A 254 -10.21 -12.18 -16.14
C ALA A 254 -9.96 -13.59 -15.59
N GLY A 255 -10.96 -14.16 -14.89
CA GLY A 255 -10.96 -15.56 -14.45
C GLY A 255 -11.07 -15.73 -12.95
N THR A 256 -10.39 -16.73 -12.39
CA THR A 256 -10.53 -17.13 -10.97
C THR A 256 -9.46 -16.56 -10.05
N GLY A 257 -8.57 -15.72 -10.59
CA GLY A 257 -7.40 -15.22 -9.89
C GLY A 257 -6.33 -16.27 -9.61
N MET A 258 -5.31 -15.87 -8.86
CA MET A 258 -4.14 -16.68 -8.51
C MET A 258 -3.98 -16.80 -6.99
N ALA A 259 -3.26 -17.83 -6.54
CA ALA A 259 -2.89 -17.96 -5.13
C ALA A 259 -1.72 -17.02 -4.79
N ALA A 260 -1.76 -16.43 -3.60
CA ALA A 260 -0.68 -15.58 -3.11
C ALA A 260 0.56 -16.40 -2.71
N ASN A 261 1.73 -15.82 -2.91
CA ASN A 261 3.00 -16.34 -2.41
C ASN A 261 3.72 -15.25 -1.63
N VAL A 262 4.48 -15.61 -0.59
CA VAL A 262 5.35 -14.66 0.12
C VAL A 262 6.31 -14.03 -0.87
N GLY A 263 6.45 -12.70 -0.84
CA GLY A 263 7.29 -11.96 -1.79
C GLY A 263 6.60 -11.60 -3.11
N LEU A 264 5.32 -11.96 -3.31
CA LEU A 264 4.58 -11.54 -4.50
C LEU A 264 4.33 -10.02 -4.48
N SER A 265 4.80 -9.32 -5.50
CA SER A 265 4.51 -7.90 -5.71
C SER A 265 3.05 -7.71 -6.10
N VAL A 266 2.33 -6.89 -5.34
CA VAL A 266 0.89 -6.65 -5.47
C VAL A 266 0.56 -5.17 -5.57
N ALA A 267 -0.60 -4.86 -6.14
CA ALA A 267 -1.18 -3.53 -6.23
C ALA A 267 -2.66 -3.58 -5.86
N LYS A 268 -3.22 -2.45 -5.43
CA LYS A 268 -4.67 -2.28 -5.27
C LYS A 268 -5.04 -0.84 -5.56
N SER A 269 -6.25 -0.61 -6.07
CA SER A 269 -6.84 0.72 -6.22
C SER A 269 -8.07 0.84 -5.32
N GLY A 270 -8.03 1.76 -4.37
CA GLY A 270 -9.06 1.95 -3.36
C GLY A 270 -9.45 3.41 -3.19
N ARG A 271 -10.62 3.64 -2.60
CA ARG A 271 -11.17 4.97 -2.32
C ARG A 271 -10.13 5.92 -1.73
N THR A 272 -9.55 5.56 -0.59
CA THR A 272 -8.85 6.51 0.28
C THR A 272 -7.41 6.70 -0.17
N THR A 273 -6.69 5.60 -0.41
CA THR A 273 -5.26 5.70 -0.78
C THR A 273 -5.03 5.68 -2.29
N GLY A 274 -6.09 5.57 -3.09
CA GLY A 274 -5.96 5.38 -4.54
C GLY A 274 -5.21 4.09 -4.85
N LEU A 275 -4.38 4.15 -5.90
CA LEU A 275 -3.52 3.04 -6.24
C LEU A 275 -2.25 3.01 -5.38
N THR A 276 -2.03 1.90 -4.69
CA THR A 276 -0.81 1.61 -3.94
C THR A 276 -0.21 0.28 -4.38
N CYS A 277 1.09 0.14 -4.18
CA CYS A 277 1.86 -1.04 -4.55
C CYS A 277 2.63 -1.53 -3.33
N SER A 278 2.72 -2.84 -3.12
CA SER A 278 3.50 -3.43 -2.04
C SER A 278 3.82 -4.91 -2.34
N THR A 279 4.13 -5.69 -1.32
CA THR A 279 4.51 -7.10 -1.41
C THR A 279 3.76 -7.91 -0.36
N VAL A 280 3.34 -9.13 -0.72
CA VAL A 280 2.77 -10.10 0.23
C VAL A 280 3.80 -10.48 1.28
N ALA A 281 3.57 -10.08 2.53
CA ALA A 281 4.46 -10.29 3.66
C ALA A 281 4.30 -11.69 4.27
N ALA A 282 3.08 -12.19 4.34
CA ALA A 282 2.78 -13.50 4.89
C ALA A 282 1.52 -14.08 4.25
N ILE A 283 1.43 -15.42 4.26
CA ILE A 283 0.31 -16.18 3.72
C ILE A 283 -0.18 -17.20 4.74
N GLY A 284 -1.36 -17.77 4.52
CA GLY A 284 -1.91 -18.81 5.40
C GLY A 284 -2.15 -18.30 6.82
N ILE A 285 -2.42 -17.01 6.98
CA ILE A 285 -2.53 -16.37 8.28
C ILE A 285 -3.88 -16.72 8.88
N THR A 286 -3.90 -17.19 10.12
CA THR A 286 -5.09 -17.09 10.97
C THR A 286 -5.03 -15.76 11.69
N SER A 287 -6.01 -14.87 11.51
CA SER A 287 -6.01 -13.51 12.03
C SER A 287 -7.28 -13.19 12.80
N ARG A 288 -7.14 -12.47 13.93
CA ARG A 288 -8.24 -11.86 14.67
C ARG A 288 -8.42 -10.43 14.23
N VAL A 289 -9.60 -10.10 13.69
CA VAL A 289 -9.90 -8.76 13.19
C VAL A 289 -11.09 -8.20 13.93
N GLN A 290 -10.93 -6.97 14.44
CA GLN A 290 -11.96 -6.26 15.17
C GLN A 290 -12.87 -5.48 14.22
N TYR A 291 -14.17 -5.54 14.48
CA TYR A 291 -15.23 -4.87 13.74
C TYR A 291 -16.17 -4.14 14.68
N GLN A 292 -16.97 -3.23 14.12
CA GLN A 292 -18.06 -2.56 14.81
C GLN A 292 -19.39 -2.81 14.08
N THR A 293 -20.47 -3.07 14.82
CA THR A 293 -21.80 -3.42 14.25
C THR A 293 -22.50 -2.27 13.55
N GLY A 294 -22.02 -1.04 13.68
CA GLY A 294 -22.57 0.13 13.03
C GLY A 294 -21.49 1.12 12.66
N CYS A 295 -21.82 2.03 11.74
CA CYS A 295 -20.88 3.02 11.27
C CYS A 295 -20.41 3.94 12.40
N GLY A 296 -19.17 3.75 12.89
CA GLY A 296 -18.59 4.51 14.00
C GLY A 296 -19.32 4.35 15.34
N THR A 297 -20.27 3.40 15.46
CA THR A 297 -21.15 3.24 16.62
C THR A 297 -21.53 1.78 16.84
N GLY A 298 -21.99 1.43 18.04
CA GLY A 298 -22.40 0.06 18.34
C GLY A 298 -21.29 -0.78 18.97
N THR A 299 -21.56 -2.07 19.14
CA THR A 299 -20.69 -3.00 19.86
C THR A 299 -19.52 -3.44 19.01
N MET A 300 -18.36 -3.54 19.66
CA MET A 300 -17.18 -4.16 19.07
C MET A 300 -17.33 -5.67 19.08
N PHE A 301 -16.98 -6.32 17.98
CA PHE A 301 -16.88 -7.78 17.90
C PHE A 301 -15.58 -8.17 17.18
N THR A 302 -15.20 -9.44 17.27
CA THR A 302 -13.97 -9.96 16.67
C THR A 302 -14.30 -11.18 15.84
N VAL A 303 -13.82 -11.20 14.60
CA VAL A 303 -13.92 -12.35 13.71
C VAL A 303 -12.54 -12.97 13.59
N THR A 304 -12.47 -14.30 13.64
CA THR A 304 -11.23 -15.03 13.37
C THR A 304 -11.30 -15.64 11.98
N TYR A 305 -10.43 -15.17 11.10
CA TYR A 305 -10.29 -15.67 9.74
C TYR A 305 -9.09 -16.60 9.64
N GLN A 306 -9.18 -17.62 8.79
CA GLN A 306 -8.12 -18.58 8.50
C GLN A 306 -7.67 -18.43 7.05
N ASN A 307 -6.43 -18.84 6.74
CA ASN A 307 -5.89 -18.83 5.38
C ASN A 307 -5.76 -17.42 4.74
N GLN A 308 -5.63 -16.37 5.53
CA GLN A 308 -5.58 -14.99 5.04
C GLN A 308 -4.19 -14.61 4.50
N ILE A 309 -4.12 -13.52 3.75
CA ILE A 309 -2.86 -12.91 3.33
C ILE A 309 -2.58 -11.64 4.13
N SER A 310 -1.29 -11.36 4.40
CA SER A 310 -0.83 -10.05 4.84
C SER A 310 -0.02 -9.42 3.71
N VAL A 311 -0.27 -8.15 3.45
CA VAL A 311 0.51 -7.28 2.58
C VAL A 311 1.25 -6.27 3.45
N SER A 312 2.56 -6.15 3.20
CA SER A 312 3.42 -5.25 3.97
C SER A 312 3.03 -3.78 3.76
N GLY A 313 3.22 -2.94 4.78
CA GLY A 313 3.04 -1.50 4.70
C GLY A 313 1.69 -1.04 5.23
N GLY A 314 1.71 -0.33 6.35
CA GLY A 314 0.52 0.34 6.91
C GLY A 314 -0.04 1.46 6.03
N THR A 315 0.65 1.81 4.94
CA THR A 315 0.19 2.75 3.91
C THR A 315 -0.31 2.04 2.64
N PHE A 316 -0.29 0.70 2.59
CA PHE A 316 -0.83 -0.05 1.46
C PHE A 316 -2.35 0.11 1.39
N GLY A 317 -3.04 0.12 2.53
CA GLY A 317 -4.46 0.44 2.63
C GLY A 317 -4.76 1.28 3.86
N ALA A 318 -5.86 2.00 3.82
CA ALA A 318 -6.39 2.82 4.91
C ALA A 318 -7.90 2.55 5.09
N PRO A 319 -8.53 3.04 6.19
CA PRO A 319 -9.98 3.09 6.29
C PRO A 319 -10.62 3.67 5.01
N GLY A 320 -11.64 2.99 4.48
CA GLY A 320 -12.26 3.30 3.18
C GLY A 320 -11.70 2.52 1.97
N ASP A 321 -10.49 1.95 2.04
CA ASP A 321 -9.99 1.06 0.96
C ASP A 321 -10.56 -0.35 1.03
N SER A 322 -11.27 -0.68 2.11
CA SER A 322 -11.98 -1.94 2.27
C SER A 322 -12.87 -2.21 1.06
N GLY A 323 -12.75 -3.42 0.51
CA GLY A 323 -13.42 -3.85 -0.71
C GLY A 323 -12.55 -3.77 -1.95
N SER A 324 -11.38 -3.11 -1.88
CA SER A 324 -10.45 -3.04 -3.02
C SER A 324 -9.93 -4.43 -3.41
N LEU A 325 -9.87 -4.68 -4.72
CA LEU A 325 -9.22 -5.87 -5.25
C LEU A 325 -7.70 -5.69 -5.20
N ILE A 326 -7.02 -6.62 -4.53
CA ILE A 326 -5.57 -6.75 -4.57
C ILE A 326 -5.22 -7.65 -5.77
N VAL A 327 -4.37 -7.15 -6.67
CA VAL A 327 -3.89 -7.86 -7.85
C VAL A 327 -2.37 -8.01 -7.86
N SER A 328 -1.84 -8.94 -8.64
CA SER A 328 -0.40 -9.00 -8.92
C SER A 328 0.05 -7.83 -9.80
N GLN A 329 1.23 -7.28 -9.55
CA GLN A 329 1.74 -6.15 -10.36
C GLN A 329 2.10 -6.54 -11.79
N GLY A 330 2.56 -7.77 -12.01
CA GLY A 330 3.09 -8.22 -13.31
C GLY A 330 2.02 -8.58 -14.32
N SER A 331 0.85 -9.02 -13.87
CA SER A 331 -0.19 -9.58 -14.72
C SER A 331 -1.60 -9.13 -14.37
N ALA A 332 -1.78 -8.29 -13.35
CA ALA A 332 -3.08 -7.84 -12.85
C ALA A 332 -3.99 -9.02 -12.45
N ASP A 333 -3.41 -10.17 -12.09
CA ASP A 333 -4.16 -11.32 -11.59
C ASP A 333 -4.81 -10.98 -10.24
N PRO A 334 -6.11 -11.21 -10.05
CA PRO A 334 -6.76 -11.13 -8.74
C PRO A 334 -6.04 -12.04 -7.72
N VAL A 335 -5.67 -11.50 -6.56
CA VAL A 335 -4.94 -12.22 -5.49
C VAL A 335 -5.76 -12.28 -4.21
N ALA A 336 -6.27 -11.14 -3.75
CA ALA A 336 -7.09 -11.07 -2.54
C ALA A 336 -8.10 -9.91 -2.55
N LEU A 337 -9.11 -9.99 -1.71
CA LEU A 337 -10.00 -8.88 -1.39
C LEU A 337 -9.51 -8.21 -0.10
N LEU A 338 -9.10 -6.94 -0.17
CA LEU A 338 -8.68 -6.17 1.00
C LEU A 338 -9.87 -5.96 1.95
N PHE A 339 -9.71 -6.29 3.23
CA PHE A 339 -10.81 -6.15 4.21
C PHE A 339 -10.42 -5.47 5.52
N GLY A 340 -9.14 -5.36 5.86
CA GLY A 340 -8.71 -4.70 7.08
C GLY A 340 -7.20 -4.53 7.15
N GLY A 341 -6.70 -4.10 8.30
CA GLY A 341 -5.27 -3.92 8.53
C GLY A 341 -4.91 -3.36 9.89
N SER A 342 -3.62 -3.08 10.08
CA SER A 342 -2.98 -2.42 11.22
C SER A 342 -2.14 -1.24 10.74
N ASP A 343 -1.38 -0.62 11.65
CA ASP A 343 -0.37 0.40 11.34
C ASP A 343 0.86 -0.14 10.58
N THR A 344 0.97 -1.45 10.35
CA THR A 344 2.12 -2.09 9.68
C THR A 344 1.75 -2.94 8.48
N ASP A 345 0.54 -3.50 8.45
CA ASP A 345 0.15 -4.54 7.50
C ASP A 345 -1.32 -4.33 7.08
N SER A 346 -1.62 -4.69 5.84
CA SER A 346 -3.01 -4.86 5.38
C SER A 346 -3.33 -6.35 5.25
N VAL A 347 -4.56 -6.75 5.58
CA VAL A 347 -5.01 -8.14 5.47
C VAL A 347 -6.07 -8.31 4.39
N GLY A 348 -5.97 -9.41 3.64
CA GLY A 348 -6.85 -9.71 2.52
C GLY A 348 -7.35 -11.16 2.52
N ASN A 349 -8.61 -11.35 2.13
CA ASN A 349 -9.17 -12.68 1.89
C ASN A 349 -8.68 -13.21 0.54
N PRO A 350 -8.09 -14.42 0.46
CA PRO A 350 -7.72 -15.00 -0.83
C PRO A 350 -8.92 -15.05 -1.78
N VAL A 351 -8.72 -14.65 -3.03
CA VAL A 351 -9.87 -14.55 -3.96
C VAL A 351 -10.56 -15.89 -4.20
N GLN A 352 -9.85 -17.03 -4.13
CA GLN A 352 -10.49 -18.34 -4.28
C GLN A 352 -11.48 -18.64 -3.14
N ASP A 353 -11.19 -18.18 -1.92
CA ASP A 353 -12.09 -18.32 -0.78
C ASP A 353 -13.29 -17.39 -0.95
N VAL A 354 -13.07 -16.17 -1.46
CA VAL A 354 -14.14 -15.20 -1.76
C VAL A 354 -15.09 -15.74 -2.83
N LEU A 355 -14.57 -16.23 -3.97
CA LEU A 355 -15.40 -16.79 -5.04
C LEU A 355 -16.18 -18.04 -4.57
N THR A 356 -15.61 -18.80 -3.62
CA THR A 356 -16.28 -19.95 -3.02
C THR A 356 -17.42 -19.52 -2.11
N ALA A 357 -17.21 -18.54 -1.23
CA ALA A 357 -18.25 -17.99 -0.36
C ALA A 357 -19.37 -17.31 -1.16
N MET A 358 -19.02 -16.71 -2.31
CA MET A 358 -19.95 -16.08 -3.23
C MET A 358 -20.57 -17.05 -4.24
N ALA A 359 -20.48 -18.37 -4.02
CA ALA A 359 -21.20 -19.35 -4.85
C ALA A 359 -22.73 -19.20 -4.66
N ASP A 360 -23.51 -19.53 -5.69
CA ASP A 360 -24.96 -19.62 -5.54
C ASP A 360 -25.38 -20.96 -4.88
N SER A 361 -26.67 -21.14 -4.65
CA SER A 361 -27.21 -22.39 -4.06
C SER A 361 -26.96 -23.66 -4.88
N LEU A 362 -26.59 -23.52 -6.16
CA LEU A 362 -26.23 -24.63 -7.05
C LEU A 362 -24.70 -24.85 -7.12
N GLY A 363 -23.92 -24.05 -6.39
CA GLY A 363 -22.46 -24.11 -6.36
C GLY A 363 -21.77 -23.37 -7.51
N ASN A 364 -22.50 -22.59 -8.32
CA ASN A 364 -21.88 -21.79 -9.37
C ASN A 364 -21.15 -20.62 -8.72
N LYS A 365 -19.84 -20.55 -8.94
CA LYS A 365 -18.99 -19.48 -8.43
C LYS A 365 -18.93 -18.33 -9.43
N PRO A 366 -18.88 -17.08 -8.96
CA PRO A 366 -18.54 -15.97 -9.83
C PRO A 366 -17.10 -16.10 -10.35
N VAL A 367 -16.81 -15.37 -11.43
CA VAL A 367 -15.45 -15.16 -11.95
C VAL A 367 -15.19 -13.67 -12.10
N PHE A 368 -13.94 -13.23 -11.96
CA PHE A 368 -13.57 -11.84 -12.20
C PHE A 368 -13.74 -11.50 -13.68
N VAL A 369 -14.41 -10.38 -13.92
CA VAL A 369 -14.53 -9.79 -15.24
C VAL A 369 -13.30 -8.95 -15.49
N GLY A 370 -12.71 -9.10 -16.67
CA GLY A 370 -11.60 -8.24 -17.04
C GLY A 370 -11.03 -8.55 -18.41
N SER A 371 -9.74 -8.26 -18.59
CA SER A 371 -9.02 -8.44 -19.86
C SER A 371 -8.00 -9.57 -19.79
N ALA A 372 -7.14 -9.68 -20.80
CA ALA A 372 -5.95 -10.53 -20.74
C ALA A 372 -4.93 -9.97 -19.73
N ALA A 373 -4.05 -10.83 -19.22
CA ALA A 373 -3.01 -10.43 -18.27
C ALA A 373 -2.16 -9.25 -18.79
N HIS A 374 -1.94 -8.27 -17.92
CA HIS A 374 -1.09 -7.12 -18.22
C HIS A 374 -0.42 -6.58 -16.95
N GLN A 375 0.68 -5.86 -17.12
CA GLN A 375 1.33 -5.19 -16.01
C GLN A 375 0.46 -4.03 -15.49
N VAL A 376 0.49 -3.78 -14.19
CA VAL A 376 -0.01 -2.55 -13.57
C VAL A 376 1.09 -1.50 -13.67
N ILE A 377 1.02 -0.62 -14.68
CA ILE A 377 2.14 0.27 -15.02
C ILE A 377 2.49 1.23 -13.89
N ALA A 378 1.48 1.63 -13.12
CA ALA A 378 1.60 2.61 -12.06
C ALA A 378 2.69 2.26 -11.04
N CYS A 379 2.86 0.99 -10.68
CA CYS A 379 3.90 0.54 -9.74
C CYS A 379 5.33 0.72 -10.25
N THR A 380 5.51 1.15 -11.50
CA THR A 380 6.81 1.50 -12.09
C THR A 380 6.97 2.99 -12.36
N LEU A 381 5.91 3.78 -12.20
CA LEU A 381 5.95 5.22 -12.44
C LEU A 381 6.53 5.95 -11.21
N PRO A 382 7.34 7.00 -11.42
CA PRO A 382 7.77 7.88 -10.33
C PRO A 382 6.54 8.49 -9.66
N GLY A 383 6.44 8.39 -8.33
CA GLY A 383 5.26 8.87 -7.57
C GLY A 383 4.49 7.78 -6.85
N PHE A 384 4.45 6.59 -7.44
CA PHE A 384 3.81 5.44 -6.85
C PHE A 384 4.89 4.58 -6.19
N SER A 385 5.39 5.05 -5.04
CA SER A 385 6.34 4.27 -4.26
C SER A 385 5.66 3.04 -3.66
N ALA A 386 6.42 1.96 -3.47
CA ALA A 386 5.98 0.86 -2.63
C ALA A 386 5.56 1.41 -1.26
N ALA A 387 4.43 0.94 -0.72
CA ALA A 387 3.88 1.37 0.54
C ALA A 387 4.98 1.43 1.61
N THR A 388 5.39 2.65 1.97
CA THR A 388 6.49 2.84 2.91
C THR A 388 5.98 2.58 4.31
N THR A 389 6.52 1.59 5.00
CA THR A 389 6.41 1.53 6.45
C THR A 389 7.18 2.72 7.03
N THR A 390 6.57 3.46 7.95
CA THR A 390 7.34 4.38 8.78
C THR A 390 8.29 3.51 9.61
N ALA A 391 9.57 3.48 9.25
CA ALA A 391 10.59 2.84 10.06
C ALA A 391 10.65 3.56 11.40
N ARG A 392 9.86 3.10 12.37
CA ARG A 392 9.98 3.59 13.75
C ARG A 392 11.18 2.89 14.37
N SER A 393 12.09 3.74 14.85
CA SER A 393 13.32 3.41 15.57
C SER A 393 13.17 2.10 16.33
N GLY A 394 13.89 1.07 15.88
CA GLY A 394 14.00 -0.19 16.61
C GLY A 394 14.35 0.12 18.06
N LEU A 395 13.66 -0.55 18.98
CA LEU A 395 13.97 -0.47 20.41
C LEU A 395 15.48 -0.61 20.59
N ALA A 396 16.10 0.38 21.23
CA ALA A 396 17.52 0.34 21.52
C ALA A 396 17.79 -0.88 22.42
N PHE A 397 18.64 -1.77 21.94
CA PHE A 397 19.04 -2.95 22.69
C PHE A 397 19.85 -2.60 23.93
N GLN A 398 19.63 -3.32 25.03
CA GLN A 398 20.51 -3.26 26.19
C GLN A 398 21.83 -3.96 25.86
N ALA A 399 22.97 -3.33 26.17
CA ALA A 399 24.32 -3.86 25.93
C ALA A 399 24.55 -5.28 26.52
N GLN A 400 23.78 -5.65 27.54
CA GLN A 400 23.83 -6.96 28.20
C GLN A 400 23.35 -8.13 27.31
N SER A 401 22.60 -7.85 26.24
CA SER A 401 22.08 -8.86 25.31
C SER A 401 23.11 -9.35 24.28
N LEU A 402 24.12 -8.55 23.92
CA LEU A 402 25.15 -8.97 22.95
C LEU A 402 26.18 -9.93 23.57
N ALA A 403 26.36 -9.88 24.89
CA ALA A 403 27.33 -10.73 25.60
C ALA A 403 26.97 -12.23 25.51
N SER A 404 25.68 -12.58 25.59
CA SER A 404 25.23 -13.98 25.43
C SER A 404 25.44 -14.48 24.00
N ALA A 405 25.14 -13.64 23.01
CA ALA A 405 25.44 -13.94 21.61
C ALA A 405 26.95 -14.09 21.36
N ALA A 406 27.78 -13.26 22.01
CA ALA A 406 29.24 -13.35 21.89
C ALA A 406 29.76 -14.65 22.49
N ALA A 407 29.25 -15.05 23.67
CA ALA A 407 29.59 -16.33 24.28
C ALA A 407 29.19 -17.52 23.40
N ALA A 408 27.97 -17.51 22.83
CA ALA A 408 27.51 -18.54 21.90
C ALA A 408 28.37 -18.59 20.62
N ARG A 409 28.70 -17.42 20.05
CA ARG A 409 29.62 -17.30 18.91
C ARG A 409 30.98 -17.91 19.23
N ASP A 410 31.59 -17.53 20.34
CA ASP A 410 32.96 -17.91 20.68
C ASP A 410 33.08 -19.41 20.96
N LEU A 411 32.05 -20.01 21.57
CA LEU A 411 31.96 -21.46 21.78
C LEU A 411 31.98 -22.25 20.46
N HIS A 412 31.32 -21.73 19.42
CA HIS A 412 31.11 -22.43 18.14
C HIS A 412 31.98 -21.91 16.99
N ALA A 413 32.78 -20.87 17.20
CA ALA A 413 33.51 -20.15 16.15
C ALA A 413 34.40 -21.07 15.31
N ASN A 414 35.15 -21.98 15.94
CA ASN A 414 36.06 -22.89 15.24
C ASN A 414 35.31 -23.84 14.29
N GLN A 415 34.17 -24.38 14.73
CA GLN A 415 33.35 -25.26 13.91
C GLN A 415 32.70 -24.50 12.75
N LEU A 416 32.17 -23.30 13.01
CA LEU A 416 31.53 -22.48 12.00
C LEU A 416 32.54 -22.04 10.92
N LEU A 417 33.72 -21.57 11.33
CA LEU A 417 34.77 -21.09 10.40
C LEU A 417 35.46 -22.22 9.62
N ALA A 418 35.29 -23.48 10.02
CA ALA A 418 35.71 -24.64 9.25
C ALA A 418 34.81 -24.89 8.03
N ASN A 419 33.58 -24.39 8.04
CA ASN A 419 32.69 -24.44 6.88
C ASN A 419 33.14 -23.40 5.84
N SER A 420 33.46 -23.84 4.61
CA SER A 420 33.93 -22.96 3.54
C SER A 420 32.90 -21.91 3.12
N TYR A 421 31.61 -22.16 3.37
CA TYR A 421 30.53 -21.21 3.13
C TYR A 421 30.56 -20.03 4.13
N VAL A 422 31.07 -20.24 5.35
CA VAL A 422 31.13 -19.22 6.40
C VAL A 422 32.49 -18.54 6.36
N ARG A 423 32.49 -17.24 6.05
CA ARG A 423 33.70 -16.42 6.00
C ARG A 423 34.04 -15.85 7.36
N ALA A 424 33.05 -15.33 8.07
CA ALA A 424 33.25 -14.70 9.36
C ALA A 424 32.06 -14.91 10.29
N VAL A 425 32.31 -14.78 11.59
CA VAL A 425 31.27 -14.82 12.62
C VAL A 425 31.32 -13.56 13.47
N GLY A 426 30.16 -13.02 13.81
CA GLY A 426 30.02 -11.78 14.59
C GLY A 426 28.80 -11.82 15.49
N VAL A 427 28.44 -10.68 16.06
CA VAL A 427 27.21 -10.52 16.86
C VAL A 427 26.47 -9.25 16.45
N GLY A 428 25.15 -9.28 16.53
CA GLY A 428 24.31 -8.14 16.19
C GLY A 428 22.87 -8.37 16.59
N ALA A 429 21.95 -7.62 15.99
CA ALA A 429 20.51 -7.79 16.21
C ALA A 429 19.91 -8.81 15.23
N SER A 430 18.93 -9.57 15.72
CA SER A 430 17.98 -10.30 14.89
C SER A 430 17.06 -9.32 14.17
N ILE A 431 16.78 -9.57 12.89
CA ILE A 431 15.73 -8.89 12.14
C ILE A 431 14.38 -9.60 12.36
N ASP A 432 14.41 -10.92 12.54
CA ASP A 432 13.18 -11.71 12.74
C ASP A 432 12.54 -11.47 14.11
N HIS A 433 13.32 -11.06 15.11
CA HIS A 433 12.80 -10.61 16.40
C HIS A 433 13.50 -9.32 16.82
N PRO A 434 12.93 -8.15 16.46
CA PRO A 434 13.41 -6.86 16.97
C PRO A 434 13.45 -6.92 18.51
N GLY A 435 14.57 -6.51 19.11
CA GLY A 435 14.79 -6.64 20.55
C GLY A 435 15.53 -7.91 21.01
N GLU A 436 15.82 -8.89 20.14
CA GLU A 436 16.70 -10.05 20.45
C GLU A 436 18.07 -10.07 19.72
N PRO A 437 19.15 -10.50 20.41
CA PRO A 437 20.48 -10.59 19.82
C PRO A 437 20.58 -11.79 18.87
N ALA A 438 21.51 -11.72 17.92
CA ALA A 438 21.80 -12.79 16.98
C ALA A 438 23.31 -13.00 16.81
N VAL A 439 23.70 -14.26 16.60
CA VAL A 439 25.03 -14.61 16.07
C VAL A 439 25.03 -14.38 14.57
N LEU A 440 25.89 -13.49 14.10
CA LEU A 440 26.02 -13.17 12.68
C LEU A 440 26.89 -14.23 12.00
N LEU A 441 26.40 -14.79 10.90
CA LEU A 441 27.11 -15.72 10.02
C LEU A 441 27.33 -15.02 8.68
N LEU A 442 28.52 -14.45 8.47
CA LEU A 442 28.85 -13.81 7.21
C LEU A 442 29.27 -14.88 6.21
N VAL A 443 28.51 -15.02 5.14
CA VAL A 443 28.65 -16.13 4.19
C VAL A 443 29.18 -15.65 2.85
N ASP A 444 30.02 -16.47 2.20
CA ASP A 444 30.53 -16.20 0.85
C ASP A 444 29.51 -16.69 -0.17
N ALA A 445 28.83 -15.75 -0.84
CA ALA A 445 27.79 -16.05 -1.82
C ALA A 445 28.33 -16.76 -3.08
N SER A 446 29.65 -16.78 -3.30
CA SER A 446 30.27 -17.53 -4.40
C SER A 446 30.43 -19.03 -4.09
N GLN A 447 30.34 -19.41 -2.81
CA GLN A 447 30.42 -20.80 -2.39
C GLN A 447 29.04 -21.47 -2.42
N PRO A 448 28.96 -22.79 -2.64
CA PRO A 448 27.71 -23.52 -2.53
C PRO A 448 27.08 -23.33 -1.14
N ARG A 449 25.78 -23.02 -1.10
CA ARG A 449 25.05 -22.90 0.16
C ARG A 449 25.11 -24.21 0.93
N THR A 450 25.48 -24.12 2.21
CA THR A 450 25.41 -25.24 3.15
C THR A 450 24.37 -24.93 4.23
N LYS A 451 23.80 -25.98 4.85
CA LYS A 451 22.83 -25.79 5.93
C LYS A 451 23.55 -25.23 7.16
N LEU A 452 23.10 -24.08 7.65
CA LEU A 452 23.61 -23.44 8.86
C LEU A 452 22.60 -23.63 10.00
N PRO A 453 23.07 -23.69 11.27
CA PRO A 453 22.17 -23.82 12.40
C PRO A 453 21.30 -22.58 12.54
N ALA A 454 20.01 -22.75 12.83
CA ALA A 454 19.09 -21.64 13.07
C ALA A 454 19.34 -20.94 14.43
N THR A 455 19.94 -21.67 15.37
CA THR A 455 20.28 -21.20 16.71
C THR A 455 21.61 -21.76 17.19
N LEU A 456 22.28 -21.03 18.08
CA LEU A 456 23.46 -21.46 18.84
C LEU A 456 23.22 -21.14 20.31
N GLU A 457 23.24 -22.13 21.20
CA GLU A 457 22.91 -21.95 22.62
C GLU A 457 21.56 -21.23 22.85
N GLY A 458 20.57 -21.50 22.00
CA GLY A 458 19.26 -20.83 22.01
C GLY A 458 19.26 -19.41 21.42
N ILE A 459 20.40 -18.85 21.05
CA ILE A 459 20.51 -17.54 20.38
C ILE A 459 20.30 -17.71 18.88
N ARG A 460 19.48 -16.84 18.26
CA ARG A 460 19.21 -16.84 16.82
C ARG A 460 20.50 -16.65 16.01
N THR A 461 20.57 -17.26 14.83
CA THR A 461 21.61 -16.93 13.85
C THR A 461 21.05 -16.03 12.75
N ARG A 462 21.86 -15.08 12.29
CA ARG A 462 21.56 -14.20 11.16
C ARG A 462 22.61 -14.35 10.07
N ILE A 463 22.20 -14.85 8.92
CA ILE A 463 23.01 -15.07 7.72
C ILE A 463 23.11 -13.75 6.96
N VAL A 464 24.34 -13.30 6.74
CA VAL A 464 24.63 -12.04 6.06
C VAL A 464 25.47 -12.34 4.82
N PRO A 465 24.91 -12.22 3.60
CA PRO A 465 25.69 -12.37 2.38
C PRO A 465 26.87 -11.40 2.36
N SER A 466 28.06 -11.90 2.04
CA SER A 466 29.31 -11.14 2.03
C SER A 466 30.14 -11.44 0.79
N GLY A 467 31.00 -10.49 0.42
CA GLY A 467 31.95 -10.65 -0.69
C GLY A 467 33.31 -11.17 -0.23
N THR A 468 34.19 -11.51 -1.18
CA THR A 468 35.54 -12.05 -0.89
C THR A 468 36.46 -11.09 -0.11
N ALA A 469 36.14 -9.78 -0.15
CA ALA A 469 36.84 -8.73 0.60
C ALA A 469 36.55 -8.74 2.11
N THR A 470 35.54 -9.49 2.56
CA THR A 470 35.21 -9.61 3.98
C THR A 470 36.32 -10.38 4.73
N PRO A 471 36.84 -9.83 5.85
CA PRO A 471 37.85 -10.51 6.66
C PRO A 471 37.39 -11.90 7.07
N ARG A 472 38.29 -12.89 7.08
CA ARG A 472 37.99 -14.23 7.59
C ARG A 472 38.23 -14.28 9.10
N GLY A 473 37.31 -14.84 9.87
CA GLY A 473 37.49 -15.07 11.31
C GLY A 473 36.38 -14.53 12.19
N VAL A 474 36.69 -14.28 13.46
CA VAL A 474 35.77 -13.68 14.42
C VAL A 474 35.86 -12.15 14.31
N LEU A 475 34.72 -11.50 14.11
CA LEU A 475 34.61 -10.05 14.02
C LEU A 475 34.40 -9.43 15.40
N ASP A 476 35.01 -8.27 15.62
CA ASP A 476 34.63 -7.40 16.72
C ASP A 476 33.24 -6.77 16.47
N GLU A 477 32.67 -6.12 17.50
CA GLU A 477 31.33 -5.53 17.42
C GLU A 477 31.26 -4.39 16.39
N ALA A 478 32.32 -3.59 16.26
CA ALA A 478 32.34 -2.47 15.32
C ALA A 478 32.40 -2.95 13.87
N GLN A 479 33.16 -4.00 13.59
CA GLN A 479 33.21 -4.69 12.31
C GLN A 479 31.87 -5.35 11.99
N SER A 480 31.27 -6.03 12.98
CA SER A 480 29.95 -6.67 12.87
C SER A 480 28.88 -5.65 12.48
N ALA A 481 28.80 -4.52 13.20
CA ALA A 481 27.83 -3.47 12.94
C ALA A 481 27.99 -2.82 11.56
N ARG A 482 29.22 -2.67 11.06
CA ARG A 482 29.48 -2.13 9.70
C ARG A 482 29.10 -3.10 8.59
N LEU A 483 29.38 -4.39 8.78
CA LEU A 483 29.20 -5.41 7.75
C LEU A 483 27.77 -5.99 7.73
N ALA A 484 27.05 -5.89 8.84
CA ALA A 484 25.69 -6.38 9.00
C ALA A 484 24.80 -5.30 9.64
N PRO A 485 24.57 -4.16 8.96
CA PRO A 485 23.70 -3.13 9.47
C PRO A 485 22.30 -3.70 9.75
N ASN A 486 21.54 -3.06 10.65
CA ASN A 486 20.16 -3.46 10.89
C ASN A 486 19.38 -3.42 9.57
N GLY A 487 18.82 -4.58 9.19
CA GLY A 487 18.07 -4.72 7.94
C GLY A 487 16.64 -4.20 8.10
N ASP A 488 15.95 -4.06 6.97
CA ASP A 488 14.52 -3.74 6.97
C ASP A 488 13.73 -4.92 7.57
N ALA A 489 13.13 -4.67 8.74
CA ALA A 489 12.29 -5.63 9.44
C ALA A 489 11.11 -6.10 8.60
N PHE A 490 10.67 -5.35 7.59
CA PHE A 490 9.52 -5.67 6.74
C PHE A 490 9.87 -6.37 5.43
N SER A 491 11.16 -6.49 5.11
CA SER A 491 11.62 -7.18 3.90
C SER A 491 11.23 -8.65 3.89
N VAL A 492 10.80 -9.15 2.73
CA VAL A 492 10.46 -10.56 2.53
C VAL A 492 11.11 -11.08 1.26
N ASN A 493 11.55 -12.32 1.32
CA ASN A 493 12.07 -13.07 0.18
C ASN A 493 11.03 -14.08 -0.29
N SER A 494 11.05 -14.39 -1.59
CA SER A 494 10.28 -15.52 -2.12
C SER A 494 10.76 -16.83 -1.51
N LEU A 495 9.83 -17.79 -1.39
CA LEU A 495 10.07 -19.10 -0.80
C LEU A 495 9.93 -20.20 -1.86
N SER A 496 10.71 -21.27 -1.72
CA SER A 496 10.52 -22.47 -2.52
C SER A 496 9.29 -23.25 -2.04
N ALA A 497 8.76 -24.13 -2.90
CA ALA A 497 7.61 -24.97 -2.55
C ALA A 497 7.89 -25.87 -1.34
N GLU A 498 9.13 -26.35 -1.19
CA GLU A 498 9.56 -27.18 -0.06
C GLU A 498 9.53 -26.38 1.26
N GLN A 499 10.04 -25.14 1.23
CA GLN A 499 10.03 -24.24 2.39
C GLN A 499 8.60 -23.89 2.82
N VAL A 500 7.72 -23.59 1.85
CA VAL A 500 6.30 -23.34 2.12
C VAL A 500 5.62 -24.59 2.70
N THR A 501 5.89 -25.77 2.15
CA THR A 501 5.31 -27.04 2.63
C THR A 501 5.73 -27.33 4.07
N GLN A 502 7.02 -27.17 4.37
CA GLN A 502 7.55 -27.37 5.72
C GLN A 502 6.90 -26.39 6.71
N ALA A 503 6.87 -25.09 6.39
CA ALA A 503 6.27 -24.08 7.26
C ALA A 503 4.76 -24.25 7.41
N LYS A 504 4.06 -24.74 6.38
CA LYS A 504 2.62 -25.04 6.45
C LYS A 504 2.32 -26.18 7.43
N ALA A 505 3.17 -27.21 7.48
CA ALA A 505 3.01 -28.29 8.45
C ALA A 505 3.16 -27.78 9.89
N VAL A 506 4.16 -26.93 10.14
CA VAL A 506 4.36 -26.30 11.47
C VAL A 506 3.22 -25.34 11.79
N GLN A 507 2.79 -24.51 10.84
CA GLN A 507 1.68 -23.58 11.04
C GLN A 507 0.40 -24.34 11.43
N ALA A 508 0.05 -25.41 10.71
CA ALA A 508 -1.15 -26.20 10.98
C ALA A 508 -1.09 -26.91 12.35
N ALA A 509 0.09 -27.33 12.80
CA ALA A 509 0.26 -28.01 14.09
C ALA A 509 0.12 -27.06 15.29
N HIS A 510 0.43 -25.77 15.12
CA HIS A 510 0.61 -24.82 16.24
C HIS A 510 -0.40 -23.67 16.27
N VAL A 511 -1.14 -23.43 15.18
CA VAL A 511 -2.04 -22.27 15.06
C VAL A 511 -3.07 -22.19 16.19
N ASP A 512 -3.70 -23.29 16.57
CA ASP A 512 -4.73 -23.31 17.62
C ASP A 512 -4.17 -22.99 19.01
N GLU A 513 -2.92 -23.35 19.29
CA GLU A 513 -2.26 -23.01 20.55
C GLU A 513 -1.91 -21.52 20.60
N TRP A 514 -1.26 -21.02 19.55
CA TRP A 514 -0.83 -19.62 19.47
C TRP A 514 -2.02 -18.67 19.43
N MET A 515 -3.06 -18.99 18.68
CA MET A 515 -4.28 -18.18 18.59
C MET A 515 -5.15 -18.24 19.85
N LYS A 516 -4.81 -18.99 20.90
CA LYS A 516 -5.44 -18.87 22.23
C LYS A 516 -4.80 -17.77 23.09
N ARG A 517 -3.60 -17.31 22.74
CA ARG A 517 -2.86 -16.31 23.52
C ARG A 517 -3.41 -14.90 23.25
N PRO A 518 -3.81 -14.13 24.26
CA PRO A 518 -4.50 -12.86 24.06
C PRO A 518 -3.67 -11.83 23.28
N GLU A 519 -2.35 -11.83 23.46
CA GLU A 519 -1.39 -10.97 22.77
C GLU A 519 -1.23 -11.28 21.27
N VAL A 520 -1.51 -12.51 20.84
CA VAL A 520 -1.32 -12.95 19.45
C VAL A 520 -2.57 -12.59 18.65
N GLN A 521 -2.44 -11.70 17.68
CA GLN A 521 -3.54 -11.35 16.77
C GLN A 521 -3.46 -12.08 15.42
N GLY A 522 -2.34 -12.74 15.13
CA GLY A 522 -2.26 -13.60 13.97
C GLY A 522 -1.08 -14.56 13.96
N PHE A 523 -1.22 -15.64 13.20
CA PHE A 523 -0.21 -16.68 13.07
C PHE A 523 -0.23 -17.27 11.65
N GLY A 524 0.91 -17.27 10.95
CA GLY A 524 0.98 -17.62 9.54
C GLY A 524 2.37 -17.98 9.03
N ILE A 525 2.58 -17.91 7.71
CA ILE A 525 3.82 -18.31 7.04
C ILE A 525 4.46 -17.09 6.38
N THR A 526 5.76 -16.88 6.60
CA THR A 526 6.56 -15.83 5.97
C THR A 526 7.97 -16.35 5.65
N SER A 527 8.84 -15.51 5.12
CA SER A 527 10.28 -15.79 5.00
C SER A 527 11.03 -15.21 6.19
N SER A 528 12.11 -15.89 6.59
CA SER A 528 13.07 -15.35 7.55
C SER A 528 13.86 -14.20 6.91
N ALA A 529 13.95 -13.07 7.61
CA ALA A 529 14.88 -12.00 7.26
C ALA A 529 16.29 -12.26 7.81
N ASP A 530 16.41 -13.09 8.86
CA ASP A 530 17.70 -13.53 9.36
C ASP A 530 18.33 -14.62 8.48
N ALA A 531 17.56 -15.36 7.69
CA ALA A 531 18.06 -16.39 6.79
C ALA A 531 17.35 -16.34 5.42
N PRO A 532 17.83 -15.49 4.48
CA PRO A 532 17.21 -15.33 3.16
C PRO A 532 17.09 -16.65 2.38
N GLY A 533 15.84 -17.05 2.12
CA GLY A 533 15.48 -18.30 1.44
C GLY A 533 14.97 -19.40 2.37
N GLU A 534 15.00 -19.20 3.69
CA GLU A 534 14.33 -20.07 4.66
C GLU A 534 12.94 -19.51 5.01
N ALA A 535 11.97 -20.40 5.18
CA ALA A 535 10.67 -20.03 5.72
C ALA A 535 10.75 -19.76 7.23
N ALA A 536 9.81 -18.95 7.68
CA ALA A 536 9.55 -18.70 9.09
C ALA A 536 8.03 -18.75 9.35
N VAL A 537 7.67 -19.09 10.58
CA VAL A 537 6.33 -18.90 11.09
C VAL A 537 6.20 -17.44 11.54
N ALA A 538 5.27 -16.71 10.95
CA ALA A 538 4.96 -15.33 11.32
C ALA A 538 4.06 -15.31 12.55
N ILE A 539 4.46 -14.57 13.58
CA ILE A 539 3.70 -14.37 14.82
C ILE A 539 3.40 -12.88 14.93
N PHE A 540 2.12 -12.52 14.75
CA PHE A 540 1.64 -11.15 14.84
C PHE A 540 1.19 -10.87 16.27
N LEU A 541 1.92 -10.00 16.95
CA LEU A 541 1.68 -9.60 18.34
C LEU A 541 1.05 -8.20 18.39
N ILE A 542 0.20 -7.99 19.40
CA ILE A 542 -0.35 -6.66 19.71
C ILE A 542 0.71 -5.89 20.50
N ARG A 543 1.19 -4.79 19.92
CA ARG A 543 2.25 -3.97 20.52
C ARG A 543 1.85 -3.48 21.91
N GLY A 544 2.76 -3.61 22.87
CA GLY A 544 2.58 -3.14 24.25
C GLY A 544 1.76 -4.07 25.15
N VAL A 545 1.27 -5.20 24.62
CA VAL A 545 0.69 -6.27 25.44
C VAL A 545 1.83 -7.18 25.90
N ALA A 546 1.93 -7.43 27.20
CA ALA A 546 2.96 -8.31 27.76
C ALA A 546 2.80 -9.75 27.24
N HIS A 547 3.93 -10.41 26.98
CA HIS A 547 3.96 -11.77 26.45
C HIS A 547 5.21 -12.52 26.90
N ASP A 548 5.15 -13.85 26.91
CA ASP A 548 6.32 -14.70 27.12
C ASP A 548 7.29 -14.61 25.94
N SER A 549 8.53 -15.04 26.12
CA SER A 549 9.51 -15.05 25.03
C SER A 549 9.04 -15.94 23.88
N VAL A 550 9.25 -15.47 22.66
CA VAL A 550 8.94 -16.24 21.45
C VAL A 550 10.12 -17.13 21.12
N PRO A 551 9.96 -18.47 21.07
CA PRO A 551 11.07 -19.36 20.77
C PRO A 551 11.64 -19.05 19.38
N PRO A 552 12.97 -19.13 19.18
CA PRO A 552 13.60 -18.79 17.90
C PRO A 552 13.23 -19.72 16.75
N VAL A 553 12.79 -20.93 17.08
CA VAL A 553 12.42 -21.99 16.15
C VAL A 553 11.24 -22.77 16.75
N ILE A 554 10.27 -23.14 15.92
CA ILE A 554 9.19 -24.09 16.23
C ILE A 554 9.30 -25.24 15.24
N ASP A 555 9.49 -26.47 15.73
CA ASP A 555 9.61 -27.69 14.92
C ASP A 555 10.61 -27.58 13.74
N GLY A 556 11.74 -26.92 13.98
CA GLY A 556 12.79 -26.73 12.98
C GLY A 556 12.55 -25.60 11.98
N VAL A 557 11.43 -24.86 12.08
CA VAL A 557 11.15 -23.66 11.28
C VAL A 557 11.37 -22.42 12.14
N ARG A 558 12.05 -21.40 11.59
CA ARG A 558 12.33 -20.15 12.30
C ARG A 558 11.04 -19.42 12.68
N THR A 559 11.07 -18.61 13.73
CA THR A 559 9.96 -17.68 14.04
C THR A 559 10.30 -16.26 13.62
N ARG A 560 9.28 -15.51 13.19
CA ARG A 560 9.39 -14.10 12.86
C ARG A 560 8.28 -13.30 13.52
N VAL A 561 8.65 -12.33 14.35
CA VAL A 561 7.73 -11.51 15.13
C VAL A 561 7.35 -10.24 14.36
N ARG A 562 6.06 -9.90 14.43
CA ARG A 562 5.44 -8.72 13.84
C ARG A 562 4.60 -8.01 14.88
N GLU A 563 5.10 -6.90 15.42
CA GLU A 563 4.36 -6.09 16.39
C GLU A 563 3.62 -4.93 15.73
N SER A 564 2.30 -4.87 15.95
CA SER A 564 1.45 -3.86 15.33
C SER A 564 0.30 -3.43 16.26
N SER A 565 -0.43 -2.40 15.85
CA SER A 565 -1.76 -2.13 16.39
C SER A 565 -2.69 -3.32 16.11
N PRO A 566 -3.81 -3.47 16.84
CA PRO A 566 -4.80 -4.49 16.52
C PRO A 566 -5.31 -4.38 15.07
N PHE A 567 -5.51 -5.52 14.40
CA PHE A 567 -6.17 -5.57 13.10
C PHE A 567 -7.63 -5.12 13.21
N ARG A 568 -8.01 -4.22 12.32
CA ARG A 568 -9.31 -3.53 12.33
C ARG A 568 -9.91 -3.46 10.93
N ALA A 569 -11.25 -3.50 10.87
CA ALA A 569 -12.07 -3.36 9.68
C ALA A 569 -13.39 -2.65 10.02
N GLY A 570 -13.99 -1.95 9.05
CA GLY A 570 -15.31 -1.30 9.23
C GLY A 570 -15.36 -0.11 10.20
N PHE A 571 -14.25 0.61 10.41
CA PHE A 571 -14.25 1.84 11.20
C PHE A 571 -14.38 3.07 10.30
N SER A 572 -15.11 4.08 10.76
CA SER A 572 -15.32 5.31 10.02
C SER A 572 -14.07 6.20 9.98
N ASP A 573 -14.01 7.08 8.99
CA ASP A 573 -13.20 8.30 9.05
C ASP A 573 -13.66 9.16 10.25
N ALA A 574 -12.84 10.14 10.67
CA ALA A 574 -13.20 11.03 11.78
C ALA A 574 -14.56 11.72 11.50
N PRO A 575 -15.42 11.91 12.51
CA PRO A 575 -16.79 12.39 12.27
C PRO A 575 -16.86 13.81 11.69
N THR A 576 -17.82 14.07 10.80
CA THR A 576 -18.11 15.41 10.28
C THR A 576 -19.13 16.14 11.17
N GLU A 577 -18.80 17.32 11.69
CA GLU A 577 -19.74 18.18 12.43
C GLU A 577 -20.92 18.59 11.54
N ARG A 578 -22.15 18.66 12.09
CA ARG A 578 -23.31 19.20 11.37
C ARG A 578 -23.01 20.62 10.93
N GLY A 579 -23.03 20.88 9.62
CA GLY A 579 -23.15 22.22 9.10
C GLY A 579 -24.36 22.90 9.75
N CYS A 580 -24.16 24.08 10.33
CA CYS A 580 -25.20 24.86 10.98
C CYS A 580 -26.43 24.95 10.07
N SER A 581 -27.59 24.50 10.55
CA SER A 581 -28.86 24.73 9.85
C SER A 581 -29.11 26.24 9.82
N ILE A 582 -28.89 26.87 8.67
CA ILE A 582 -29.39 28.22 8.44
C ILE A 582 -30.91 28.10 8.44
N GLY A 583 -31.52 28.52 9.55
CA GLY A 583 -32.97 28.57 9.66
C GLY A 583 -33.53 29.36 8.50
N SER A 584 -34.38 28.72 7.69
CA SER A 584 -35.23 29.41 6.72
C SER A 584 -35.94 30.55 7.45
N THR A 585 -35.52 31.77 7.17
CA THR A 585 -36.29 32.96 7.56
C THR A 585 -37.59 32.89 6.78
N ARG A 586 -38.64 32.37 7.42
CA ARG A 586 -40.01 32.57 6.97
C ARG A 586 -40.20 34.08 6.76
N LYS A 587 -40.29 34.51 5.49
CA LYS A 587 -40.83 35.81 5.14
C LYS A 587 -42.23 35.88 5.76
N ARG A 588 -42.37 36.62 6.87
CA ARG A 588 -43.67 37.07 7.34
C ARG A 588 -44.23 38.00 6.27
N ASN A 589 -45.26 37.55 5.58
CA ASN A 589 -46.13 38.45 4.83
C ASN A 589 -46.78 39.41 5.84
N PRO A 590 -46.71 40.74 5.64
CA PRO A 590 -47.48 41.66 6.45
C PRO A 590 -48.97 41.48 6.16
N ASP A 591 -49.72 41.20 7.22
CA ASP A 591 -51.17 41.13 7.24
C ASP A 591 -51.78 42.52 6.95
N LEU A 592 -52.40 42.66 5.78
CA LEU A 592 -53.14 43.85 5.34
C LEU A 592 -54.59 43.86 5.86
N SER A 593 -54.80 43.56 7.14
CA SER A 593 -56.12 43.64 7.77
C SER A 593 -56.15 44.60 8.96
N ARG A 594 -55.92 45.89 8.68
CA ARG A 594 -56.36 46.99 9.56
C ARG A 594 -56.40 48.32 8.80
N ILE A 595 -57.42 48.46 7.95
CA ILE A 595 -57.93 49.77 7.52
C ILE A 595 -59.43 49.72 7.70
N ARG A 596 -59.96 50.65 8.53
CA ARG A 596 -61.24 51.37 8.38
C ARG A 596 -61.58 52.11 9.68
N PRO A 597 -62.38 53.18 9.62
CA PRO A 597 -62.41 54.28 8.63
C PRO A 597 -61.72 55.54 9.17
#